data_AF-A0A5C7S7T8-F1
#
_entry.id   AF-A0A5C7S7T8-F1
#
_cell.length_a   1.000
_cell.length_b   1.000
_cell.length_c   1.000
_cell.angle_alpha   90.00
_cell.angle_beta   90.00
_cell.angle_gamma   90.00
#
_symmetry.space_group_name_H-M   'P 1'
#
loop_
_entity.id
_entity.type
_entity.pdbx_description
1 polymer ?
#
loop_
_entity_poly.entity_id
_entity_poly.type
_entity_poly.pdbx_seq_one_letter_code
_entity_poly.pdbx_strand_id
1 'polypeptide(L)' 'MERPIVQLDRYDRQILELLQQDGRISNQELADRIALSPSACLRRLRALEESGLIRGYRALLDARKLGLSLMALIHISM' A
#
# COMPACT_ATOMS: atom_id res chain seq x y z
N MET A 1 18.86 14.64 -11.02
CA MET A 1 18.93 13.97 -9.71
C MET A 1 18.20 12.66 -9.85
N GLU A 2 18.91 11.56 -10.11
CA GLU A 2 18.30 10.25 -10.29
C GLU A 2 17.75 9.77 -8.94
N ARG A 3 16.45 9.47 -8.88
CA ARG A 3 15.85 8.84 -7.71
C ARG A 3 16.38 7.40 -7.65
N PRO A 4 17.03 6.97 -6.55
CA PRO A 4 17.42 5.58 -6.43
C PRO A 4 16.17 4.71 -6.48
N ILE A 5 16.17 3.73 -7.38
CA ILE A 5 15.10 2.74 -7.48
C ILE A 5 15.21 1.87 -6.23
N VAL A 6 14.18 1.87 -5.38
CA VAL A 6 14.16 0.99 -4.20
C VAL A 6 14.15 -0.46 -4.68
N GLN A 7 15.17 -1.22 -4.30
CA GLN A 7 15.29 -2.64 -4.59
C GLN A 7 14.29 -3.42 -3.73
N LEU A 8 13.17 -3.82 -4.33
CA LEU A 8 12.14 -4.66 -3.70
C LEU A 8 12.32 -6.11 -4.13
N ASP A 9 12.46 -7.00 -3.15
CA ASP A 9 12.47 -8.43 -3.43
C ASP A 9 11.06 -8.97 -3.70
N ARG A 10 10.96 -10.27 -4.00
CA ARG A 10 9.68 -10.90 -4.34
C ARG A 10 8.64 -10.79 -3.22
N TYR A 11 9.05 -10.90 -1.96
CA TYR A 11 8.15 -10.89 -0.83
C TYR A 11 7.66 -9.47 -0.55
N ASP A 12 8.55 -8.48 -0.68
CA ASP A 12 8.16 -7.09 -0.51
C ASP A 12 7.09 -6.68 -1.53
N ARG A 13 7.24 -7.13 -2.79
CA ARG A 13 6.23 -6.91 -3.85
C ARG A 13 4.90 -7.58 -3.50
N GLN A 14 4.91 -8.83 -3.06
CA GLN A 14 3.69 -9.55 -2.67
C GLN A 14 2.99 -8.91 -1.48
N ILE A 15 3.76 -8.41 -0.49
CA ILE A 15 3.22 -7.66 0.65
C ILE A 15 2.48 -6.41 0.14
N LEU A 16 3.12 -5.63 -0.72
CA LEU A 16 2.53 -4.41 -1.29
C LEU A 16 1.27 -4.71 -2.12
N GLU A 17 1.29 -5.74 -2.95
CA GLU A 17 0.13 -6.15 -3.75
C GLU A 17 -1.06 -6.54 -2.86
N LEU A 18 -0.83 -7.37 -1.84
CA LEU A 18 -1.89 -7.81 -0.93
C LEU A 18 -2.44 -6.64 -0.11
N LEU A 19 -1.59 -5.74 0.38
CA LEU A 19 -2.05 -4.56 1.14
C LEU A 19 -2.77 -3.53 0.27
N GLN A 20 -2.44 -3.43 -1.02
CA GLN A 20 -3.20 -2.58 -1.94
C GLN A 20 -4.60 -3.12 -2.22
N GLN A 21 -4.76 -4.45 -2.22
CA GLN A 21 -6.06 -5.10 -2.38
C GLN A 21 -6.88 -5.03 -1.08
N ASP A 22 -6.24 -5.32 0.05
CA ASP A 22 -6.84 -5.27 1.38
C ASP A 22 -5.86 -4.67 2.40
N GLY A 23 -5.98 -3.36 2.61
CA GLY A 23 -5.15 -2.64 3.59
C GLY A 23 -5.47 -2.97 5.05
N ARG A 24 -6.47 -3.82 5.32
CA ARG A 24 -6.86 -4.26 6.67
C ARG A 24 -6.49 -5.71 6.95
N ILE A 25 -5.87 -6.41 6.01
CA ILE A 25 -5.42 -7.79 6.17
C ILE A 25 -4.53 -7.92 7.42
N SER A 26 -4.79 -8.94 8.24
CA SER A 26 -3.97 -9.18 9.43
C SER A 26 -2.57 -9.63 9.02
N ASN A 27 -1.55 -9.31 9.82
CA ASN A 27 -0.19 -9.80 9.56
C ASN A 27 -0.11 -11.34 9.55
N GLN A 28 -0.96 -12.03 10.31
CA GLN A 28 -1.03 -13.49 10.30
C GLN A 28 -1.47 -14.00 8.93
N GLU A 29 -2.60 -13.49 8.43
CA GLU A 29 -3.14 -13.90 7.13
C GLU A 29 -2.24 -13.45 5.97
N LEU A 30 -1.64 -12.27 6.07
CA LEU A 30 -0.65 -11.78 5.10
C LEU A 30 0.54 -12.75 5.02
N ALA A 31 1.09 -13.16 6.17
CA ALA A 31 2.19 -14.10 6.26
C ALA A 31 1.85 -15.48 5.68
N ASP A 32 0.64 -15.98 5.99
CA ASP A 32 0.15 -17.26 5.48
C ASP A 32 0.03 -17.23 3.94
N ARG A 33 -0.50 -16.15 3.36
CA ARG A 33 -0.66 -16.00 1.89
C ARG A 33 0.66 -15.93 1.13
N ILE A 34 1.73 -15.45 1.74
CA ILE A 34 3.06 -15.29 1.10
C ILE A 34 4.08 -16.33 1.58
N ALA A 35 3.65 -17.35 2.34
CA ALA A 35 4.51 -18.41 2.86
C ALA A 35 5.73 -17.87 3.66
N LEU A 36 5.49 -16.90 4.54
CA LEU A 36 6.47 -16.41 5.51
C LEU A 36 6.01 -16.71 6.94
N SER A 37 6.96 -16.73 7.88
CA SER A 37 6.57 -16.67 9.29
C SER A 37 5.96 -15.30 9.63
N PRO A 38 5.02 -15.22 10.58
CA PRO A 38 4.42 -13.94 11.00
C PRO A 38 5.46 -12.89 11.43
N SER A 39 6.54 -13.32 12.08
CA SER A 39 7.63 -12.43 12.53
C SER A 39 8.48 -11.89 11.36
N ALA A 40 8.74 -12.71 10.34
CA ALA A 40 9.47 -12.28 9.14
C ALA A 40 8.63 -11.31 8.30
N CYS A 41 7.33 -11.59 8.14
CA CYS A 41 6.37 -10.72 7.46
C CYS A 41 6.28 -9.36 8.16
N LEU A 42 6.11 -9.35 9.48
CA LEU A 42 6.00 -8.10 10.26
C LEU A 42 7.24 -7.22 10.14
N ARG A 43 8.45 -7.82 10.18
CA ARG A 43 9.70 -7.07 10.02
C ARG A 43 9.80 -6.40 8.64
N ARG A 44 9.41 -7.11 7.58
CA ARG A 44 9.39 -6.57 6.21
C ARG A 44 8.37 -5.45 6.07
N LEU A 45 7.15 -5.67 6.58
CA LEU A 45 6.10 -4.67 6.57
C LEU A 45 6.55 -3.38 7.24
N ARG A 46 7.13 -3.47 8.44
CA ARG A 46 7.68 -2.29 9.14
C ARG A 46 8.78 -1.59 8.34
N ALA A 47 9.69 -2.33 7.72
CA ALA A 47 10.71 -1.71 6.87
C ALA A 47 10.13 -0.97 5.66
N LEU A 48 9.05 -1.50 5.05
CA LEU A 48 8.33 -0.84 3.96
C LEU A 48 7.59 0.43 4.42
N GLU A 49 7.08 0.44 5.65
CA GLU A 49 6.47 1.62 6.28
C GLU A 49 7.53 2.67 6.65
N GLU A 50 8.59 2.27 7.35
CA GLU A 50 9.68 3.13 7.81
C GLU A 50 10.46 3.76 6.64
N SER A 51 10.61 3.03 5.52
CA SER A 51 11.21 3.57 4.30
C SER A 51 10.33 4.60 3.59
N GLY A 52 9.07 4.76 4.00
CA GLY A 52 8.11 5.68 3.38
C GLY A 52 7.52 5.17 2.05
N LEU A 53 7.80 3.93 1.65
CA LEU A 53 7.14 3.29 0.51
C LEU A 53 5.65 3.13 0.79
N ILE A 54 5.30 2.65 1.99
CA ILE A 54 3.92 2.67 2.48
C ILE A 54 3.70 4.02 3.16
N ARG A 55 3.05 4.94 2.43
CA ARG A 55 2.76 6.29 2.92
C ARG A 55 1.62 6.35 3.96
N GLY A 56 0.80 5.32 4.02
CA GLY A 56 -0.29 5.22 4.97
C GLY A 56 -1.46 4.39 4.45
N TYR A 57 -2.38 4.08 5.36
CA TYR A 57 -3.58 3.30 5.11
C TYR A 57 -4.80 4.22 5.12
N ARG A 58 -5.72 4.01 4.18
CA ARG A 58 -6.89 4.89 3.99
C ARG A 58 -8.15 4.09 3.67
N ALA A 59 -9.28 4.59 4.14
CA ALA A 59 -10.57 4.13 3.69
C ALA A 59 -10.85 4.66 2.27
N LEU A 60 -11.35 3.79 1.39
CA LEU A 60 -11.92 4.21 0.11
C LEU A 60 -13.42 4.47 0.32
N LEU A 61 -13.83 5.72 0.17
CA LEU A 61 -15.21 6.15 0.44
C LEU A 61 -15.99 6.31 -0.86
N ASP A 62 -17.30 6.06 -0.79
CA ASP A 62 -18.21 6.34 -1.88
C ASP A 62 -18.56 7.83 -1.91
N ALA A 63 -17.98 8.55 -2.87
CA ALA A 63 -18.20 9.98 -3.05
C ALA A 63 -19.69 10.34 -3.22
N ARG A 64 -20.47 9.50 -3.93
CA ARG A 64 -21.89 9.76 -4.19
C ARG A 64 -22.72 9.69 -2.91
N LYS A 65 -22.44 8.70 -2.06
CA LYS A 65 -23.11 8.57 -0.74
C LYS A 65 -22.73 9.70 0.22
N LEU A 66 -21.58 10.34 0.02
CA LEU A 66 -21.16 11.52 0.76
C LEU A 66 -21.75 12.83 0.22
N GLY A 67 -22.59 12.79 -0.83
CA GLY A 67 -23.15 13.99 -1.47
C GLY A 67 -22.16 14.72 -2.38
N LEU A 68 -20.99 14.13 -2.66
CA LEU A 68 -20.01 14.67 -3.59
C LEU A 68 -20.38 14.23 -5.01
N SER A 69 -21.21 15.05 -5.67
CA SER A 69 -21.81 14.72 -6.97
C SER A 69 -20.98 15.14 -8.18
N LEU A 70 -19.99 16.02 -7.99
CA LEU A 70 -19.14 16.55 -9.06
C LEU A 70 -17.67 16.15 -8.83
N MET A 71 -17.05 15.54 -9.84
CA MET A 71 -15.61 15.38 -9.93
C MET A 71 -15.13 16.18 -11.14
N ALA A 72 -14.27 17.17 -10.92
CA ALA A 72 -13.70 17.99 -11.98
C ALA A 72 -12.20 17.72 -12.11
N LEU A 73 -11.74 17.53 -13.35
CA LEU A 73 -10.32 17.43 -13.70
C LEU A 73 -9.96 18.69 -14.49
N ILE A 74 -9.10 19.53 -13.94
CA ILE A 74 -8.70 20.80 -14.55
C ILE A 74 -7.25 20.66 -15.01
N HIS A 75 -7.02 20.88 -16.30
CA HIS A 75 -5.68 20.97 -16.89
C HIS A 75 -5.32 22.44 -17.10
N ILE A 76 -4.17 22.86 -16.56
CA ILE A 76 -3.65 24.22 -16.70
C ILE A 76 -2.37 24.13 -17.54
N SER A 77 -2.32 24.85 -18.66
CA SER A 77 -1.11 25.02 -19.49
C SER A 77 -0.55 26.42 -19.30
N MET A 78 0.78 26.53 -19.18
CA MET A 78 1.52 27.79 -19.24
C MET A 78 1.90 28.15 -20.67
#